data_AF-A6ZJS2-F1
#
_entry.id   AF-A6ZJS2-F1
#
_cell.length_a   1.000
_cell.length_b   1.000
_cell.length_c   1.000
_cell.angle_alpha   90.00
_cell.angle_beta   90.00
_cell.angle_gamma   90.00
#
_symmetry.space_group_name_H-M   'P 1'
#
loop_
_entity.id
_entity.type
_entity.pdbx_description
1 polymer ?
#
loop_
_entity_poly.entity_id
_entity_poly.type
_entity_poly.pdbx_seq_one_letter_code
_entity_poly.pdbx_strand_id
1 'polypeptide(L)'
;LMLLDKDKMKAFNRDPSMCWECQCCVKICPQQAMDVRGYADFIPLGASCTPLRGSEDIMWTVKFRDGSLKRFKFPIRTTEEGSADPLGGFETQDDLSSQNLATEPASLGRRCSHNIE
;
A
#
# COMPACT_ATOMS: atom_id res chain seq x y z
N LEU A 1 13.93 -4.84 4.70
CA LEU A 1 14.66 -6.07 4.33
C LEU A 1 14.73 -6.18 2.81
N MET A 2 15.75 -5.54 2.24
CA MET A 2 16.32 -5.61 0.89
C MET A 2 17.65 -4.88 1.03
N LEU A 3 18.73 -5.34 0.41
CA LEU A 3 20.04 -4.69 0.52
C LEU A 3 20.67 -4.57 -0.86
N LEU A 4 21.40 -3.49 -1.10
CA LEU A 4 22.20 -3.31 -2.29
C LEU A 4 23.61 -3.88 -2.05
N ASP A 5 24.00 -4.87 -2.86
CA ASP A 5 25.41 -5.24 -3.02
C ASP A 5 26.09 -4.12 -3.83
N LYS A 6 27.01 -3.38 -3.19
CA LYS A 6 27.70 -2.23 -3.81
C LYS A 6 28.78 -2.65 -4.81
N ASP A 7 29.32 -3.86 -4.68
CA ASP A 7 30.38 -4.34 -5.57
C ASP A 7 29.76 -4.83 -6.88
N LYS A 8 28.62 -5.53 -6.79
CA LYS A 8 27.89 -6.04 -7.97
C LYS A 8 26.85 -5.08 -8.51
N MET A 9 26.51 -4.04 -7.75
CA MET A 9 25.43 -3.10 -8.05
C MET A 9 24.08 -3.81 -8.30
N LYS A 10 23.78 -4.82 -7.48
CA LYS A 10 22.55 -5.62 -7.55
C LYS A 10 21.93 -5.78 -6.17
N ALA A 11 20.61 -5.63 -6.08
CA ALA A 11 19.89 -5.80 -4.84
C ALA A 11 19.58 -7.28 -4.55
N PHE A 12 19.51 -7.65 -3.28
CA PHE A 12 19.08 -8.98 -2.83
C PHE A 12 18.26 -8.91 -1.53
N ASN A 13 17.48 -9.94 -1.26
CA ASN A 13 16.83 -10.11 0.03
C ASN A 13 17.82 -10.77 1.01
N ARG A 14 18.16 -10.08 2.10
CA ARG A 14 19.13 -10.59 3.09
C ARG A 14 18.59 -11.69 4.00
N ASP A 15 17.26 -11.82 4.14
CA ASP A 15 16.63 -12.83 5.00
C ASP A 15 15.24 -13.24 4.45
N PRO A 16 15.19 -14.16 3.49
CA PRO A 16 13.92 -14.60 2.90
C PRO A 16 12.92 -15.20 3.90
N SER A 17 13.38 -15.70 5.06
CA SER A 17 12.51 -16.29 6.08
C SER A 17 11.66 -15.25 6.82
N MET A 18 12.17 -14.02 6.91
CA MET A 18 11.49 -12.85 7.50
C MET A 18 10.77 -12.00 6.44
N CYS A 19 10.71 -12.47 5.19
CA CYS A 19 9.89 -11.83 4.15
C CYS A 19 8.41 -12.04 4.49
N TRP A 20 7.59 -11.00 4.32
CA TRP A 20 6.14 -11.09 4.49
C TRP A 20 5.36 -11.09 3.17
N GLU A 21 6.08 -11.20 2.04
CA GLU A 21 5.50 -11.17 0.69
C GLU A 21 4.56 -9.97 0.41
N CYS A 22 4.80 -8.82 1.06
CA CYS A 22 3.95 -7.62 0.95
C CYS A 22 4.01 -6.91 -0.41
N GLN A 23 4.92 -7.35 -1.29
CA GLN A 23 5.15 -6.82 -2.64
C GLN A 23 5.63 -5.37 -2.69
N CYS A 24 5.94 -4.72 -1.56
CA CYS A 24 6.38 -3.31 -1.56
C CYS A 24 7.68 -3.10 -2.34
N CYS A 25 8.65 -4.00 -2.20
CA CYS A 25 9.89 -3.97 -2.97
C CYS A 25 9.61 -4.13 -4.48
N VAL A 26 8.79 -5.09 -4.87
CA VAL A 26 8.40 -5.32 -6.28
C VAL A 26 7.70 -4.10 -6.87
N LYS A 27 6.70 -3.55 -6.18
CA LYS A 27 5.90 -2.40 -6.64
C LYS A 27 6.74 -1.14 -6.87
N ILE A 28 7.74 -0.89 -6.04
CA ILE A 28 8.54 0.35 -6.10
C ILE A 28 9.74 0.24 -7.06
N CYS A 29 10.09 -0.95 -7.53
CA CYS A 29 11.26 -1.15 -8.38
C CYS A 29 11.06 -0.50 -9.76
N PRO A 30 11.83 0.55 -10.10
CA PRO A 30 11.62 1.24 -11.38
C PRO A 30 12.00 0.38 -12.59
N GLN A 31 12.96 -0.54 -12.42
CA GLN A 31 13.38 -1.49 -13.46
C GLN A 31 12.55 -2.77 -13.49
N GLN A 32 11.60 -2.94 -12.56
CA GLN A 32 10.79 -4.16 -12.44
C GLN A 32 11.65 -5.43 -12.34
N ALA A 33 12.79 -5.34 -11.65
CA ALA A 33 13.80 -6.39 -11.59
C ALA A 33 13.58 -7.40 -10.46
N MET A 34 12.47 -7.30 -9.72
CA MET A 34 12.16 -8.14 -8.57
C MET A 34 10.82 -8.83 -8.78
N ASP A 35 10.74 -10.07 -8.30
CA ASP A 35 9.51 -10.84 -8.22
C ASP A 35 9.49 -11.61 -6.90
N VAL A 36 8.33 -12.09 -6.49
CA VAL A 36 8.17 -12.93 -5.30
C VAL A 36 7.95 -14.36 -5.73
N ARG A 37 8.86 -15.21 -5.27
CA ARG A 37 8.66 -16.66 -5.29
C ARG A 37 8.08 -17.04 -3.93
N GLY A 38 6.92 -17.71 -3.96
CA GLY A 38 6.22 -18.17 -2.76
C GLY A 38 7.09 -18.97 -1.77
N TYR A 39 6.76 -18.89 -0.48
CA TYR A 39 7.42 -19.68 0.58
C TYR A 39 7.64 -21.15 0.20
N ALA A 40 8.88 -21.61 0.35
CA ALA A 40 9.30 -22.94 -0.12
C ALA A 40 8.59 -24.08 0.61
N ASP A 41 8.17 -23.82 1.84
CA ASP A 41 7.66 -24.79 2.79
C ASP A 41 6.30 -25.37 2.37
N PHE A 42 5.50 -24.58 1.65
CA PHE A 42 4.14 -24.99 1.29
C PHE A 42 3.65 -24.52 -0.09
N ILE A 43 4.41 -23.69 -0.83
CA ILE A 43 3.99 -23.20 -2.14
C ILE A 43 4.71 -23.96 -3.28
N PRO A 44 3.98 -24.72 -4.12
CA PRO A 44 4.56 -25.34 -5.31
C PRO A 44 5.11 -24.32 -6.30
N LEU A 45 6.15 -24.72 -7.05
CA LEU A 45 6.76 -23.86 -8.07
C LEU A 45 5.80 -23.53 -9.23
N GLY A 46 6.05 -22.41 -9.91
CA GLY A 46 5.46 -22.08 -11.22
C GLY A 46 4.31 -21.06 -11.20
N ALA A 47 3.76 -20.72 -10.03
CA ALA A 47 2.82 -19.62 -9.88
C ALA A 47 3.55 -18.28 -9.67
N SER A 48 2.96 -17.17 -10.13
CA SER A 48 3.47 -15.81 -9.90
C SER A 48 2.34 -14.78 -9.88
N CYS A 49 2.53 -13.72 -9.10
CA CYS A 49 1.59 -12.59 -8.96
C CYS A 49 2.35 -11.29 -9.19
N THR A 50 2.33 -10.77 -10.41
CA THR A 50 3.12 -9.60 -10.81
C THR A 50 2.26 -8.33 -10.78
N PRO A 51 2.59 -7.34 -9.94
CA PRO A 51 1.93 -6.04 -9.94
C PRO A 51 2.55 -5.07 -10.95
N LEU A 52 1.72 -4.18 -11.48
CA LEU A 52 2.12 -2.95 -12.17
C LEU A 52 1.34 -1.79 -11.55
N ARG A 53 2.01 -1.00 -10.72
CA ARG A 53 1.39 0.11 -9.98
C ARG A 53 1.55 1.42 -10.76
N GLY A 54 0.42 2.03 -11.12
CA GLY A 54 0.35 3.41 -11.62
C GLY A 54 0.17 4.42 -10.48
N SER A 55 -0.23 5.64 -10.84
CA SER A 55 -0.54 6.72 -9.87
C SER A 55 -1.94 6.55 -9.25
N GLU A 56 -2.93 6.22 -10.08
CA GLU A 56 -4.35 6.12 -9.69
C GLU A 56 -4.88 4.69 -9.64
N ASP A 57 -4.21 3.75 -10.29
CA ASP A 57 -4.60 2.35 -10.39
C ASP A 57 -3.43 1.37 -10.22
N ILE A 58 -3.76 0.10 -10.00
CA ILE A 58 -2.82 -1.01 -9.97
C ILE A 58 -3.36 -2.16 -10.82
N MET A 59 -2.51 -2.69 -11.70
CA MET A 59 -2.79 -3.88 -12.48
C MET A 59 -2.09 -5.09 -11.86
N TRP A 60 -2.74 -6.25 -11.93
CA TRP A 60 -2.19 -7.51 -11.47
C TRP A 60 -2.29 -8.54 -12.56
N THR A 61 -1.19 -9.24 -12.82
CA THR A 61 -1.17 -10.46 -13.62
C THR A 61 -0.89 -11.64 -12.70
N VAL A 62 -1.85 -12.56 -12.60
CA VAL A 62 -1.75 -13.80 -11.84
C VAL A 62 -1.54 -14.93 -12.84
N LYS A 63 -0.38 -15.58 -12.77
CA LYS A 63 -0.05 -16.78 -13.54
C LYS A 63 -0.12 -17.99 -12.63
N PHE A 64 -0.95 -18.96 -12.99
CA PHE A 64 -1.04 -20.23 -12.29
C PHE A 64 0.03 -21.20 -12.78
N ARG A 65 0.27 -22.25 -11.99
CA ARG A 65 1.24 -23.30 -12.30
C ARG A 65 0.92 -24.04 -13.61
N ASP A 66 -0.35 -24.14 -13.98
CA ASP A 66 -0.82 -24.74 -15.23
C ASP A 66 -0.61 -23.84 -16.47
N GLY A 67 -0.10 -22.62 -16.27
CA GLY A 67 0.13 -21.64 -17.33
C GLY A 67 -1.07 -20.72 -17.60
N SER A 68 -2.22 -20.94 -16.96
CA SER A 68 -3.37 -20.05 -17.09
C SER A 68 -3.06 -18.66 -16.51
N LEU A 69 -3.64 -17.63 -17.13
CA LEU A 69 -3.41 -16.23 -16.79
C LEU A 69 -4.72 -15.54 -16.43
N LYS A 70 -4.72 -14.79 -15.33
CA LYS A 70 -5.80 -13.86 -14.98
C LYS A 70 -5.21 -12.46 -14.83
N ARG A 71 -5.90 -11.47 -15.37
CA ARG A 71 -5.50 -10.06 -15.30
C ARG A 71 -6.58 -9.25 -14.61
N PHE A 72 -6.16 -8.39 -13.70
CA PHE A 72 -7.05 -7.52 -12.93
C PHE A 72 -6.53 -6.10 -12.95
N LYS A 73 -7.43 -5.14 -12.79
CA LYS A 73 -7.10 -3.72 -12.64
C LYS A 73 -8.00 -3.15 -11.55
N PHE A 74 -7.39 -2.49 -10.57
CA PHE A 74 -8.11 -1.91 -9.42
C PHE A 74 -7.72 -0.44 -9.26
N PRO A 75 -8.66 0.48 -9.01
CA PRO A 75 -8.34 1.84 -8.60
C PRO A 75 -7.71 1.82 -7.19
N ILE A 76 -6.67 2.63 -6.97
CA ILE A 76 -5.97 2.75 -5.67
C ILE A 76 -6.07 4.14 -5.07
N ARG A 77 -6.34 5.18 -5.88
CA ARG A 77 -6.39 6.57 -5.41
C ARG A 77 -7.37 7.38 -6.26
N THR A 78 -8.12 8.27 -5.62
CA THR A 78 -9.08 9.18 -6.27
C THR A 78 -8.58 10.63 -6.34
N THR A 79 -7.46 10.93 -5.69
CA THR A 79 -6.82 12.26 -5.64
C THR A 79 -5.36 12.15 -6.06
N GLU A 80 -4.72 13.25 -6.44
CA GLU A 80 -3.32 13.25 -6.88
C GLU A 80 -2.35 12.93 -5.73
N GLU A 81 -1.21 12.32 -6.04
CA GLU A 81 -0.14 12.10 -5.08
C GLU A 81 0.40 13.41 -4.49
N GLY A 82 0.55 13.47 -3.17
CA GLY A 82 0.99 14.69 -2.47
C GLY A 82 -0.08 15.78 -2.24
N SER A 83 -1.32 15.61 -2.74
CA SER A 83 -2.38 16.62 -2.61
C SER A 83 -3.27 16.50 -1.35
N ALA A 84 -2.93 15.63 -0.40
CA ALA A 84 -3.76 15.42 0.78
C ALA A 84 -3.72 16.63 1.73
N ASP A 85 -4.87 17.22 2.02
CA ASP A 85 -5.04 18.23 3.08
C ASP A 85 -5.22 17.52 4.43
N PRO A 86 -4.28 17.64 5.40
CA PRO A 86 -4.37 16.98 6.69
C PRO A 86 -5.61 17.37 7.50
N LEU A 87 -6.13 18.58 7.29
CA LEU A 87 -7.31 19.08 8.01
C LEU A 87 -8.60 18.83 7.24
N GLY A 88 -8.52 18.46 5.96
CA GLY A 88 -9.69 18.22 5.11
C GLY A 88 -10.68 19.39 5.07
N GLY A 89 -10.19 20.63 5.21
CA GLY A 89 -11.01 21.83 5.30
C GLY A 89 -11.76 22.06 6.61
N PHE A 90 -11.48 21.32 7.68
CA PHE A 90 -12.07 21.53 9.01
C PHE A 90 -11.20 22.43 9.90
N GLU A 91 -11.83 23.23 10.76
CA GLU A 91 -11.13 23.98 11.80
C GLU A 91 -10.56 23.03 12.87
N THR A 92 -9.46 23.44 13.50
CA THR A 92 -8.85 22.73 14.61
C THR A 92 -9.23 23.34 15.96
N GLN A 93 -9.34 22.52 17.00
CA GLN A 93 -9.43 22.98 18.38
C GLN A 93 -8.15 22.67 19.17
N ASP A 94 -7.80 23.57 20.11
CA ASP A 94 -6.58 23.48 20.93
C ASP A 94 -6.88 23.11 22.40
N ASP A 95 -8.13 22.76 22.73
CA ASP A 95 -8.51 22.38 24.09
C ASP A 95 -8.09 20.93 24.40
N LEU A 96 -6.94 20.78 25.05
CA LEU A 96 -6.43 19.48 25.50
C LEU A 96 -7.26 18.82 26.62
N SER A 97 -8.14 19.58 27.28
CA SER A 97 -9.05 19.04 28.30
C SER A 97 -10.33 18.46 27.69
N SER A 98 -10.64 18.85 26.45
CA SER A 98 -11.74 18.30 25.66
C SER A 98 -11.48 16.84 25.30
N GLN A 99 -12.56 16.06 25.18
CA GLN A 99 -12.50 14.69 24.65
C GLN A 99 -12.46 14.64 23.12
N ASN A 100 -12.76 15.76 22.47
CA ASN A 100 -12.78 15.86 21.01
C ASN A 100 -11.35 15.77 20.45
N LEU A 101 -11.19 15.13 19.30
CA LEU A 101 -9.96 15.17 18.51
C LEU A 101 -9.80 16.50 17.75
N ALA A 102 -8.70 16.63 17.01
CA ALA A 102 -8.28 17.89 16.38
C ALA A 102 -9.38 18.61 15.59
N THR A 103 -10.17 17.89 14.78
CA THR A 103 -11.23 18.47 13.92
C THR A 103 -12.64 18.14 14.40
N GLU A 104 -12.77 17.50 15.56
CA GLU A 104 -14.05 17.12 16.12
C GLU A 104 -14.68 18.31 16.88
N PRO A 105 -16.02 18.44 16.88
CA PRO A 105 -17.01 17.50 16.32
C PRO A 105 -17.33 17.72 14.84
N ALA A 106 -16.80 18.76 14.20
CA ALA A 106 -17.19 19.15 12.84
C ALA A 106 -16.92 18.04 11.79
N SER A 107 -15.79 17.34 11.91
CA SER A 107 -15.42 16.26 11.00
C SER A 107 -16.25 14.97 11.17
N LEU A 108 -16.99 14.81 12.27
CA LEU A 108 -17.81 13.62 12.53
C LEU A 108 -19.12 13.60 11.71
N GLY A 109 -19.48 14.70 11.05
CA GLY A 109 -20.73 14.83 10.31
C GLY A 109 -21.98 14.72 11.19
N ARG A 110 -21.83 14.87 12.52
CA ARG A 110 -22.95 14.86 13.47
C ARG A 110 -23.35 16.30 13.79
N ARG A 111 -24.66 16.57 13.84
CA ARG A 111 -25.15 17.82 14.43
C ARG A 111 -24.79 17.82 15.91
N CYS A 112 -24.11 18.87 16.36
CA CYS A 112 -23.73 19.04 17.75
C CYS A 112 -24.99 18.95 18.62
N SER A 113 -25.04 18.01 19.57
CA SER A 113 -26.19 17.76 20.45
C SER A 113 -26.46 18.87 21.48
N HIS A 114 -25.86 20.05 21.29
CA HIS A 114 -26.02 21.22 22.17
C HIS A 114 -27.08 22.22 21.68
N ASN A 115 -27.71 21.99 20.52
CA ASN A 115 -28.85 22.80 20.05
C ASN A 115 -30.11 21.93 19.86
N ILE A 116 -30.54 21.28 20.95
CA ILE A 116 -31.94 20.87 21.12
C ILE A 116 -32.58 21.94 22.00
N GLU A 117 -33.01 23.03 21.38
CA GLU A 117 -34.14 23.85 21.84
C GLU A 117 -35.24 23.76 20.78
#